data_AF-A0A1V4KEL1-F1
#
_entry.id   AF-A0A1V4KEL1-F1
#
_cell.length_a   1.000
_cell.length_b   1.000
_cell.length_c   1.000
_cell.angle_alpha   90.00
_cell.angle_beta   90.00
_cell.angle_gamma   90.00
#
_symmetry.space_group_name_H-M   'P 1'
#
loop_
_entity.id
_entity.type
_entity.pdbx_description
1 polymer ?
#
loop_
_entity_poly.entity_id
_entity_poly.type
_entity_poly.pdbx_seq_one_letter_code
_entity_poly.pdbx_strand_id
1 'polypeptide(L)'
;MTASTIFLMRRGSPAARRAFVPQLRSGKFNVLLTTYEYIIKDKHILAKIRWKYMIVDEGHRMKNHHCKLTQVLNTHYVAPRRLLLTGTPLQNKLPELWALLNFLLPTIFKSCSTFEQWFNAPFAMTGEKVDLNEEETILIIRRLHKVLRPFLLRRLKKEVEAQLPEKVEYVIKCDMSALQRVLYRHMQAKGVLLTDGSEKDKKGKGGTKTLMNTIMQLRKICNHPYMFQHIEESFSEHLGFTGGIVQGLDLYRASGKFELLDRILPKLRATNHKVLLFCQMTSLMTIMEDYFAYRGFKYLRLDGEWSPGR
;
A
#
# COMPACT_ATOMS: atom_id res chain seq x y z
N MET A 1 -42.86 11.45 -2.67
CA MET A 1 -42.38 10.24 -1.95
C MET A 1 -40.89 10.38 -1.72
N THR A 2 -40.48 10.85 -0.53
CA THR A 2 -39.08 10.89 -0.12
C THR A 2 -38.61 9.45 0.11
N ALA A 3 -37.96 8.85 -0.89
CA ALA A 3 -37.30 7.56 -0.71
C ALA A 3 -36.07 7.77 0.17
N SER A 4 -36.24 7.72 1.49
CA SER A 4 -35.15 7.66 2.45
C SER A 4 -34.40 6.35 2.22
N THR A 5 -33.24 6.43 1.56
CA THR A 5 -32.36 5.27 1.35
C THR A 5 -31.84 4.82 2.71
N ILE A 6 -32.20 3.62 3.14
CA ILE A 6 -31.71 3.04 4.39
C ILE A 6 -30.29 2.52 4.15
N PHE A 7 -29.31 3.23 4.73
CA PHE A 7 -27.91 2.84 4.76
C PHE A 7 -27.60 2.04 6.01
N LEU A 8 -27.04 0.84 5.84
CA LEU A 8 -26.50 0.06 6.95
C LEU A 8 -24.98 0.08 6.86
N MET A 9 -24.32 0.61 7.90
CA MET A 9 -22.88 0.76 7.96
C MET A 9 -22.33 -0.15 9.05
N ARG A 10 -21.53 -1.14 8.65
CA ARG A 10 -21.00 -2.15 9.59
C ARG A 10 -19.62 -1.73 10.09
N ARG A 11 -19.55 -1.14 11.28
CA ARG A 11 -18.31 -0.79 12.00
C ARG A 11 -18.43 -1.09 13.50
N GLY A 12 -17.32 -1.01 14.22
CA GLY A 12 -17.29 -1.10 15.68
C GLY A 12 -17.25 -2.52 16.27
N SER A 13 -17.55 -2.61 17.57
CA SER A 13 -17.38 -3.82 18.37
C SER A 13 -18.24 -5.01 17.88
N PRO A 14 -17.86 -6.27 18.20
CA PRO A 14 -18.70 -7.43 17.89
C PRO A 14 -20.14 -7.33 18.43
N ALA A 15 -20.35 -6.64 19.55
CA ALA A 15 -21.67 -6.42 20.13
C ALA A 15 -22.53 -5.50 19.26
N ALA A 16 -21.99 -4.35 18.83
CA ALA A 16 -22.68 -3.45 17.90
C ALA A 16 -23.00 -4.17 16.58
N ARG A 17 -22.08 -4.99 16.06
CA ARG A 17 -22.32 -5.79 14.85
C ARG A 17 -23.42 -6.84 15.02
N ARG A 18 -23.55 -7.46 16.20
CA ARG A 18 -24.63 -8.41 16.50
C ARG A 18 -26.02 -7.75 16.46
N ALA A 19 -26.13 -6.50 16.90
CA ALA A 19 -27.39 -5.75 16.88
C ALA A 19 -27.95 -5.53 15.45
N PHE A 20 -27.09 -5.48 14.43
CA PHE A 20 -27.51 -5.32 13.03
C PHE A 20 -27.91 -6.63 12.34
N VAL A 21 -27.63 -7.80 12.93
CA VAL A 21 -27.94 -9.11 12.31
C VAL A 21 -29.44 -9.32 12.08
N PRO A 22 -30.35 -8.97 13.01
CA PRO A 22 -31.79 -9.08 12.77
C PRO A 22 -32.24 -8.21 11.59
N GLN A 23 -31.74 -6.98 11.48
CA GLN A 23 -32.07 -6.08 10.37
C GLN A 23 -31.56 -6.62 9.03
N LEU A 24 -30.33 -7.15 8.99
CA LEU A 24 -29.77 -7.82 7.81
C LEU A 24 -30.62 -9.03 7.38
N ARG A 25 -31.05 -9.86 8.33
CA ARG A 25 -31.91 -11.03 8.07
C ARG A 25 -33.30 -10.63 7.58
N SER A 26 -33.84 -9.52 8.10
CA SER A 26 -35.14 -9.00 7.67
C SER A 26 -35.13 -8.42 6.25
N GLY A 27 -33.94 -8.13 5.69
CA GLY A 27 -33.79 -7.50 4.37
C GLY A 27 -34.27 -6.05 4.31
N LYS A 28 -34.59 -5.41 5.44
CA LYS A 28 -35.09 -4.02 5.52
C LYS A 28 -33.94 -3.00 5.43
N PHE A 29 -33.23 -2.99 4.30
CA PHE A 29 -32.22 -1.98 3.97
C PHE A 29 -32.08 -1.83 2.45
N ASN A 30 -31.56 -0.69 1.99
CA ASN A 30 -31.34 -0.43 0.56
C ASN A 30 -29.87 -0.60 0.19
N VAL A 31 -28.95 -0.13 1.04
CA VAL A 31 -27.50 -0.14 0.79
C VAL A 31 -26.77 -0.67 2.03
N LEU A 32 -25.86 -1.63 1.82
CA LEU A 32 -24.92 -2.10 2.84
C LEU A 32 -23.53 -1.56 2.53
N LEU A 33 -22.99 -0.74 3.44
CA LEU A 33 -21.59 -0.32 3.41
C LEU A 33 -20.78 -1.16 4.41
N THR A 34 -19.72 -1.79 3.91
CA THR A 34 -18.87 -2.69 4.68
C THR A 34 -17.44 -2.69 4.15
N THR A 35 -16.50 -3.26 4.91
CA THR A 35 -15.09 -3.40 4.53
C THR A 35 -14.77 -4.84 4.10
N TYR A 36 -13.62 -5.03 3.44
CA TYR A 36 -13.15 -6.36 2.99
C TYR A 36 -13.07 -7.40 4.09
N GLU A 37 -12.62 -6.99 5.28
CA GLU A 37 -12.51 -7.90 6.40
C GLU A 37 -13.86 -8.46 6.83
N TYR A 38 -14.90 -7.62 6.87
CA TYR A 38 -16.23 -8.04 7.26
C TYR A 38 -16.91 -8.91 6.21
N ILE A 39 -16.64 -8.68 4.91
CA ILE A 39 -17.07 -9.59 3.83
C ILE A 39 -16.53 -11.01 4.05
N ILE A 40 -15.29 -11.14 4.51
CA ILE A 40 -14.65 -12.44 4.77
C ILE A 40 -15.17 -13.04 6.08
N LYS A 41 -15.16 -12.27 7.18
CA LYS A 41 -15.55 -12.72 8.53
C LYS A 41 -17.03 -13.12 8.60
N ASP A 42 -17.91 -12.30 8.01
CA ASP A 42 -19.36 -12.43 8.15
C ASP A 42 -20.03 -13.09 6.92
N LYS A 43 -19.25 -13.82 6.10
CA LYS A 43 -19.72 -14.47 4.87
C LYS A 43 -20.95 -15.37 5.09
N HIS A 44 -21.03 -16.05 6.22
CA HIS A 44 -22.12 -16.97 6.56
C HIS A 44 -23.50 -16.29 6.69
N ILE A 45 -23.52 -14.97 6.95
CA ILE A 45 -24.76 -14.16 6.99
C ILE A 45 -24.95 -13.46 5.65
N LEU A 46 -23.92 -12.76 5.17
CA LEU A 46 -24.05 -11.87 4.01
C LEU A 46 -24.19 -12.62 2.68
N ALA A 47 -23.65 -13.84 2.57
CA ALA A 47 -23.79 -14.69 1.38
C ALA A 47 -25.22 -15.22 1.18
N LYS A 48 -26.02 -15.30 2.25
CA LYS A 48 -27.43 -15.75 2.17
C LYS A 48 -28.32 -14.71 1.50
N ILE A 49 -27.87 -13.45 1.43
CA ILE A 49 -28.60 -12.35 0.81
C ILE A 49 -28.33 -12.37 -0.69
N ARG A 50 -29.38 -12.32 -1.51
CA ARG A 50 -29.26 -12.22 -2.97
C ARG A 50 -29.00 -10.77 -3.38
N TRP A 51 -27.75 -10.44 -3.66
CA TRP A 51 -27.34 -9.07 -4.02
C TRP A 51 -27.72 -8.73 -5.47
N LYS A 52 -28.30 -7.54 -5.68
CA LYS A 52 -28.62 -7.05 -7.03
C LYS A 52 -27.44 -6.36 -7.70
N TYR A 53 -26.62 -5.67 -6.90
CA TYR A 53 -25.49 -4.86 -7.35
C TYR A 53 -24.38 -4.92 -6.30
N MET A 54 -23.13 -4.97 -6.74
CA MET A 54 -21.93 -4.97 -5.89
C MET A 54 -20.96 -3.91 -6.41
N ILE A 55 -20.56 -2.99 -5.54
CA ILE A 55 -19.53 -1.98 -5.83
C ILE A 55 -18.33 -2.28 -4.95
N VAL A 56 -17.16 -2.42 -5.56
CA VAL A 56 -15.89 -2.59 -4.86
C VAL A 56 -15.00 -1.40 -5.17
N ASP A 57 -14.63 -0.66 -4.13
CA ASP A 57 -13.70 0.46 -4.23
C ASP A 57 -12.24 -0.02 -4.18
N GLU A 58 -11.26 0.80 -4.51
CA GLU A 58 -9.84 0.44 -4.46
C GLU A 58 -9.52 -0.95 -5.04
N GLY A 59 -10.08 -1.24 -6.21
CA GLY A 59 -10.03 -2.56 -6.84
C GLY A 59 -8.61 -3.03 -7.15
N HIS A 60 -7.60 -2.16 -7.05
CA HIS A 60 -6.19 -2.54 -7.03
C HIS A 60 -5.86 -3.56 -5.92
N ARG A 61 -6.66 -3.67 -4.85
CA ARG A 61 -6.53 -4.72 -3.83
C ARG A 61 -6.90 -6.13 -4.34
N MET A 62 -7.58 -6.23 -5.48
CA MET A 62 -7.99 -7.49 -6.12
C MET A 62 -7.09 -7.92 -7.28
N LYS A 63 -5.92 -7.29 -7.44
CA LYS A 63 -4.93 -7.62 -8.49
C LYS A 63 -4.48 -9.09 -8.46
N ASN A 64 -4.35 -9.68 -7.28
CA ASN A 64 -4.01 -11.08 -7.15
C ASN A 64 -5.30 -11.92 -7.20
N HIS A 65 -5.49 -12.73 -8.24
CA HIS A 65 -6.66 -13.60 -8.34
C HIS A 65 -6.71 -14.70 -7.26
N HIS A 66 -5.56 -15.05 -6.67
CA HIS A 66 -5.48 -15.93 -5.50
C HIS A 66 -5.81 -15.23 -4.19
N CYS A 67 -6.14 -13.93 -4.23
CA CYS A 67 -6.57 -13.20 -3.04
C CYS A 67 -7.82 -13.85 -2.45
N LYS A 68 -7.77 -14.11 -1.14
CA LYS A 68 -8.88 -14.67 -0.35
C LYS A 68 -10.18 -13.87 -0.54
N LEU A 69 -10.09 -12.55 -0.73
CA LEU A 69 -11.24 -11.69 -0.99
C LEU A 69 -11.94 -12.07 -2.30
N THR A 70 -11.20 -12.16 -3.41
CA THR A 70 -11.73 -12.48 -4.74
C THR A 70 -12.37 -13.87 -4.75
N GLN A 71 -11.70 -14.84 -4.12
CA GLN A 71 -12.25 -16.20 -3.95
C GLN A 71 -13.56 -16.20 -3.16
N VAL A 72 -13.61 -15.49 -2.04
CA VAL A 72 -14.83 -15.41 -1.22
C VAL A 72 -15.97 -14.74 -1.99
N LEU A 73 -15.70 -13.63 -2.68
CA LEU A 73 -16.70 -12.91 -3.47
C LEU A 73 -17.23 -13.75 -4.65
N ASN A 74 -16.36 -14.46 -5.36
CA ASN A 74 -16.77 -15.28 -6.50
C ASN A 74 -17.52 -16.56 -6.08
N THR A 75 -17.12 -17.19 -4.97
CA THR A 75 -17.72 -18.47 -4.54
C THR A 75 -18.97 -18.30 -3.70
N HIS A 76 -19.03 -17.28 -2.83
CA HIS A 76 -20.11 -17.16 -1.84
C HIS A 76 -21.14 -16.08 -2.18
N TYR A 77 -20.80 -15.05 -2.97
CA TYR A 77 -21.68 -13.92 -3.20
C TYR A 77 -22.24 -13.89 -4.62
N VAL A 78 -23.56 -13.95 -4.72
CA VAL A 78 -24.27 -13.82 -6.00
C VAL A 78 -24.68 -12.37 -6.20
N ALA A 79 -24.02 -11.69 -7.14
CA ALA A 79 -24.33 -10.33 -7.58
C ALA A 79 -24.20 -10.24 -9.11
N PRO A 80 -25.32 -10.14 -9.86
CA PRO A 80 -25.29 -10.11 -11.33
C PRO A 80 -24.60 -8.87 -11.91
N ARG A 81 -24.65 -7.75 -11.19
CA ARG A 81 -24.05 -6.48 -11.61
C ARG A 81 -22.93 -6.12 -10.64
N ARG A 82 -21.73 -5.95 -11.19
CA ARG A 82 -20.50 -5.67 -10.43
C ARG A 82 -19.82 -4.45 -11.02
N LEU A 83 -19.38 -3.54 -10.15
CA LEU A 83 -18.64 -2.35 -10.50
C LEU A 83 -17.36 -2.30 -9.66
N LEU A 84 -16.27 -1.92 -10.30
CA LEU A 84 -14.96 -1.78 -9.68
C LEU A 84 -14.48 -0.34 -9.84
N LEU A 85 -14.11 0.30 -8.75
CA LEU A 85 -13.54 1.64 -8.71
C LEU A 85 -12.06 1.52 -8.33
N THR A 86 -11.20 2.27 -8.99
CA THR A 86 -9.76 2.35 -8.64
C THR A 86 -9.22 3.70 -9.08
N GLY A 87 -8.51 4.37 -8.17
CA GLY A 87 -7.74 5.56 -8.51
C GLY A 87 -6.41 5.25 -9.20
N THR A 88 -5.88 4.03 -9.01
CA THR A 88 -4.60 3.62 -9.59
C THR A 88 -4.78 3.05 -11.00
N PRO A 89 -3.88 3.37 -11.94
CA PRO A 89 -3.90 2.75 -13.26
C PRO A 89 -3.67 1.24 -13.13
N LEU A 90 -4.38 0.48 -13.96
CA LEU A 90 -4.12 -0.95 -14.15
C LEU A 90 -2.66 -1.15 -14.55
N GLN A 91 -1.94 -2.04 -13.87
CA GLN A 91 -0.56 -2.35 -14.19
C GLN A 91 -0.48 -3.23 -15.45
N ASN A 92 0.65 -3.20 -16.14
CA ASN A 92 0.88 -3.89 -17.41
C ASN A 92 1.02 -5.43 -17.29
N LYS A 93 0.44 -6.05 -16.25
CA LYS A 93 0.50 -7.50 -16.02
C LYS A 93 -0.82 -8.16 -16.40
N LEU A 94 -0.78 -9.03 -17.40
CA LEU A 94 -1.95 -9.79 -17.87
C LEU A 94 -2.70 -10.55 -16.75
N PRO A 95 -2.02 -11.22 -15.78
CA PRO A 95 -2.73 -11.89 -14.68
C PRO A 95 -3.54 -10.93 -13.80
N GLU A 96 -3.02 -9.72 -13.56
CA GLU A 96 -3.72 -8.72 -12.73
C GLU A 96 -4.97 -8.20 -13.44
N LEU A 97 -4.85 -7.97 -14.74
CA LEU A 97 -6.00 -7.57 -15.54
C LEU A 97 -7.05 -8.68 -15.61
N TRP A 98 -6.61 -9.93 -15.82
CA TRP A 98 -7.50 -11.08 -15.82
C TRP A 98 -8.26 -11.19 -14.50
N ALA A 99 -7.59 -11.01 -13.36
CA ALA A 99 -8.22 -11.07 -12.04
C ALA A 99 -9.40 -10.07 -11.92
N LEU A 100 -9.23 -8.87 -12.46
CA LEU A 100 -10.23 -7.80 -12.41
C LEU A 100 -11.37 -8.05 -13.40
N LEU A 101 -11.06 -8.52 -14.60
CA LEU A 101 -12.07 -8.91 -15.60
C LEU A 101 -12.87 -10.14 -15.16
N ASN A 102 -12.21 -11.15 -14.57
CA ASN A 102 -12.87 -12.31 -13.98
C ASN A 102 -13.82 -11.88 -12.87
N PHE A 103 -13.44 -10.90 -12.05
CA PHE A 103 -14.35 -10.38 -11.03
C PHE A 103 -15.57 -9.70 -11.65
N LEU A 104 -15.41 -8.87 -12.68
CA LEU A 104 -16.52 -8.16 -13.33
C LEU A 104 -17.43 -9.11 -14.13
N LEU A 105 -16.84 -10.04 -14.88
CA LEU A 105 -17.49 -10.93 -15.84
C LEU A 105 -16.96 -12.38 -15.68
N PRO A 106 -17.31 -13.06 -14.58
CA PRO A 106 -16.76 -14.38 -14.24
C PRO A 106 -17.15 -15.49 -15.23
N THR A 107 -18.26 -15.31 -15.95
CA THR A 107 -18.74 -16.28 -16.95
C THR A 107 -17.89 -16.30 -18.22
N ILE A 108 -17.34 -15.14 -18.61
CA ILE A 108 -16.52 -14.98 -19.81
C ILE A 108 -15.07 -15.36 -19.51
N PHE A 109 -14.52 -14.89 -18.40
CA PHE A 109 -13.09 -15.01 -18.09
C PHE A 109 -12.80 -16.11 -17.06
N LYS A 110 -13.11 -17.37 -17.37
CA LYS A 110 -12.97 -18.49 -16.41
C LYS A 110 -11.52 -18.91 -16.11
N SER A 111 -10.63 -18.81 -17.09
CA SER A 111 -9.24 -19.31 -16.97
C SER A 111 -8.22 -18.22 -17.31
N CYS A 112 -7.24 -18.04 -16.43
CA CYS A 112 -6.11 -17.12 -16.64
C CYS A 112 -5.20 -17.62 -17.76
N SER A 113 -4.93 -18.94 -17.82
CA SER A 113 -4.06 -19.51 -18.84
C SER A 113 -4.61 -19.34 -20.25
N THR A 114 -5.92 -19.48 -20.43
CA THR A 114 -6.58 -19.25 -21.72
C THR A 114 -6.53 -17.77 -22.10
N PHE A 115 -6.66 -16.87 -21.13
CA PHE A 115 -6.53 -15.44 -21.36
C PHE A 115 -5.11 -15.07 -21.80
N GLU A 116 -4.09 -15.55 -21.09
CA GLU A 116 -2.69 -15.36 -21.46
C GLU A 116 -2.38 -15.95 -22.85
N GLN A 117 -2.82 -17.18 -23.12
CA GLN A 117 -2.68 -17.80 -24.43
C GLN A 117 -3.36 -16.98 -25.53
N TRP A 118 -4.56 -16.45 -25.31
CA TRP A 118 -5.25 -15.65 -26.32
C TRP A 118 -4.50 -14.37 -26.68
N PHE A 119 -3.81 -13.76 -25.71
CA PHE A 119 -2.98 -12.57 -25.94
C PHE A 119 -1.59 -12.89 -26.48
N ASN A 120 -1.02 -14.06 -26.14
CA ASN A 120 0.29 -14.51 -26.60
C ASN A 120 0.23 -15.30 -27.94
N ALA A 121 -0.95 -15.82 -28.32
CA ALA A 121 -1.17 -16.65 -29.52
C ALA A 121 -0.70 -16.03 -30.84
N PRO A 122 -0.80 -14.71 -31.09
CA PRO A 122 -0.28 -14.12 -32.33
C PRO A 122 1.24 -14.24 -32.50
N PHE A 123 1.96 -14.60 -31.43
CA PHE A 123 3.42 -14.66 -31.37
C PHE A 123 3.93 -16.09 -31.06
N ALA A 124 3.02 -17.03 -30.80
CA ALA A 124 3.35 -18.44 -30.54
C ALA A 124 3.64 -19.24 -31.82
N MET A 125 3.46 -18.65 -33.01
CA MET A 125 3.73 -19.31 -34.29
C MET A 125 5.22 -19.59 -34.55
N THR A 126 6.13 -19.02 -33.75
CA THR A 126 7.59 -19.14 -33.93
C THR A 126 8.23 -20.29 -33.14
N GLY A 127 7.45 -21.23 -32.61
CA GLY A 127 7.90 -22.57 -32.20
C GLY A 127 8.79 -22.69 -30.97
N GLU A 128 9.47 -21.63 -30.54
CA GLU A 128 10.27 -21.58 -29.33
C GLU A 128 9.69 -20.57 -28.35
N LYS A 129 9.91 -20.79 -27.05
CA LYS A 129 9.67 -19.79 -26.01
C LYS A 129 10.67 -18.64 -26.18
N VAL A 130 10.52 -17.87 -27.24
CA VAL A 130 11.26 -16.64 -27.45
C VAL A 130 10.60 -15.60 -26.54
N ASP A 131 11.42 -14.97 -25.69
CA ASP A 131 10.97 -13.81 -24.93
C ASP A 131 10.41 -12.77 -25.91
N LEU A 132 9.16 -12.33 -25.68
CA LEU A 132 8.50 -11.36 -26.55
C LEU A 132 9.34 -10.09 -26.65
N ASN A 133 9.52 -9.59 -27.87
CA ASN A 133 10.17 -8.30 -28.07
C ASN A 133 9.32 -7.17 -27.46
N GLU A 134 9.95 -6.05 -27.10
CA GLU A 134 9.23 -4.89 -26.53
C GLU A 134 8.12 -4.39 -27.47
N GLU A 135 8.34 -4.42 -28.78
CA GLU A 135 7.36 -4.02 -29.80
C GLU A 135 6.13 -4.94 -29.85
N GLU A 136 6.33 -6.25 -29.76
CA GLU A 136 5.26 -7.25 -29.72
C GLU A 136 4.42 -7.08 -28.45
N THR A 137 5.09 -6.84 -27.32
CA THR A 137 4.45 -6.52 -26.05
C THR A 137 3.60 -5.25 -26.15
N ILE A 138 4.09 -4.20 -26.81
CA ILE A 138 3.33 -2.96 -27.05
C ILE A 138 2.10 -3.23 -27.92
N LEU A 139 2.21 -4.07 -28.95
CA LEU A 139 1.09 -4.41 -29.84
C LEU A 139 -0.01 -5.18 -29.08
N ILE A 140 0.37 -6.15 -28.24
CA ILE A 140 -0.54 -6.87 -27.34
C ILE A 140 -1.27 -5.88 -26.44
N ILE A 141 -0.54 -4.97 -25.79
CA ILE A 141 -1.09 -3.95 -24.89
C ILE A 141 -2.08 -3.04 -25.63
N ARG A 142 -1.78 -2.59 -26.86
CA ARG A 142 -2.70 -1.78 -27.67
C ARG A 142 -3.98 -2.53 -28.01
N ARG A 143 -3.89 -3.79 -28.42
CA ARG A 143 -5.06 -4.63 -28.72
C ARG A 143 -5.91 -4.84 -27.47
N LEU A 144 -5.26 -5.09 -26.33
CA LEU A 144 -5.90 -5.21 -25.03
C LEU A 144 -6.68 -3.95 -24.66
N HIS A 145 -6.06 -2.78 -24.74
CA HIS A 145 -6.73 -1.50 -24.45
C HIS A 145 -7.94 -1.25 -25.36
N LYS A 146 -7.90 -1.67 -26.63
CA LYS A 146 -9.04 -1.55 -27.55
C LYS A 146 -10.24 -2.40 -27.11
N VAL A 147 -9.98 -3.64 -26.67
CA VAL A 147 -11.02 -4.55 -26.14
C VAL A 147 -11.54 -4.07 -24.78
N LEU A 148 -10.67 -3.49 -23.95
CA LEU A 148 -11.03 -2.98 -22.62
C LEU A 148 -11.78 -1.65 -22.63
N ARG A 149 -11.65 -0.84 -23.68
CA ARG A 149 -12.25 0.50 -23.78
C ARG A 149 -13.74 0.58 -23.40
N PRO A 150 -14.64 -0.35 -23.80
CA PRO A 150 -16.03 -0.32 -23.35
C PRO A 150 -16.22 -0.66 -21.86
N PHE A 151 -15.26 -1.37 -21.24
CA PHE A 151 -15.33 -1.79 -19.84
C PHE A 151 -14.64 -0.82 -18.88
N LEU A 152 -13.77 0.04 -19.40
CA LEU A 152 -12.94 0.95 -18.61
C LEU A 152 -13.21 2.41 -18.98
N LEU A 153 -13.74 3.15 -18.01
CA LEU A 153 -13.81 4.60 -18.09
C LEU A 153 -12.65 5.20 -17.30
N ARG A 154 -11.73 5.86 -18.00
CA ARG A 154 -10.61 6.60 -17.40
C ARG A 154 -10.55 8.00 -18.01
N ARG A 155 -10.39 9.00 -17.16
CA ARG A 155 -10.17 10.40 -17.53
C ARG A 155 -8.98 10.93 -16.76
N LEU A 156 -8.22 11.84 -17.36
CA LEU A 156 -7.16 12.57 -16.67
C LEU A 156 -7.75 13.79 -15.98
N LYS A 157 -7.18 14.19 -14.84
CA LYS A 157 -7.69 15.35 -14.09
C LYS A 157 -7.71 16.63 -14.92
N LYS A 158 -6.68 16.84 -15.76
CA LYS A 158 -6.60 17.94 -16.73
C LYS A 158 -7.72 17.97 -17.78
N GLU A 159 -8.37 16.82 -18.06
CA GLU A 159 -9.47 16.72 -19.04
C GLU A 159 -10.82 17.10 -18.42
N VAL A 160 -10.91 17.12 -17.09
CA VAL A 160 -12.19 17.30 -16.37
C VAL A 160 -12.21 18.53 -15.48
N GLU A 161 -11.05 19.02 -15.01
CA GLU A 161 -10.95 20.09 -14.04
C GLU A 161 -9.82 21.04 -14.43
N ALA A 162 -10.16 22.14 -15.11
CA ALA A 162 -9.20 23.14 -15.59
C ALA A 162 -8.68 24.09 -14.48
N GLN A 163 -9.30 24.08 -13.29
CA GLN A 163 -8.97 24.97 -12.18
C GLN A 163 -7.80 24.48 -11.32
N LEU A 164 -7.36 23.24 -11.50
CA LEU A 164 -6.25 22.71 -10.71
C LEU A 164 -4.91 23.21 -11.28
N PRO A 165 -4.04 23.81 -10.45
CA PRO A 165 -2.68 24.13 -10.87
C PRO A 165 -1.91 22.89 -11.31
N GLU A 166 -0.88 23.09 -12.15
CA GLU A 166 -0.01 22.01 -12.58
C GLU A 166 0.72 21.37 -11.38
N LYS A 167 0.83 20.04 -11.39
CA LYS A 167 1.61 19.32 -10.39
C LYS A 167 3.10 19.52 -10.71
N VAL A 168 3.79 20.25 -9.85
CA VAL A 168 5.25 20.37 -9.91
C VAL A 168 5.90 19.25 -9.09
N GLU A 169 6.85 18.54 -9.69
CA GLU A 169 7.56 17.42 -9.07
C GLU A 169 9.05 17.72 -8.99
N TYR A 170 9.60 17.66 -7.77
CA TYR A 170 11.01 17.87 -7.50
C TYR A 170 11.62 16.62 -6.87
N VAL A 171 12.75 16.17 -7.43
CA VAL A 171 13.54 15.08 -6.85
C VAL A 171 14.80 15.68 -6.23
N ILE A 172 14.86 15.68 -4.90
CA ILE A 172 16.00 16.21 -4.15
C ILE A 172 16.86 15.04 -3.69
N LYS A 173 18.16 15.09 -4.03
CA LYS A 173 19.16 14.15 -3.52
C LYS A 173 19.83 14.75 -2.29
N CYS A 174 20.08 13.93 -1.28
CA CYS A 174 20.79 14.32 -0.08
C CYS A 174 21.94 13.34 0.20
N ASP A 175 23.03 13.83 0.76
CA ASP A 175 24.15 13.01 1.16
C ASP A 175 23.85 12.25 2.46
N MET A 176 24.54 11.13 2.67
CA MET A 176 24.53 10.44 3.95
C MET A 176 25.34 11.21 4.99
N SER A 177 24.86 11.22 6.24
CA SER A 177 25.64 11.68 7.39
C SER A 177 26.89 10.80 7.61
N ALA A 178 27.83 11.27 8.44
CA ALA A 178 29.01 10.47 8.77
C ALA A 178 28.63 9.11 9.39
N LEU A 179 27.70 9.12 10.34
CA LEU A 179 27.18 7.90 10.98
C LEU A 179 26.52 6.96 9.96
N GLN A 180 25.67 7.50 9.08
CA GLN A 180 25.05 6.71 8.01
C GLN A 180 26.09 6.05 7.11
N ARG A 181 27.14 6.77 6.68
CA ARG A 181 28.19 6.21 5.81
C ARG A 181 28.93 5.05 6.48
N VAL A 182 29.29 5.19 7.76
CA VAL A 182 29.99 4.16 8.52
C VAL A 182 29.10 2.91 8.65
N LEU A 183 27.85 3.08 9.09
CA LEU A 183 26.91 1.98 9.24
C LEU A 183 26.59 1.31 7.91
N TYR A 184 26.41 2.10 6.85
CA TYR A 184 26.10 1.60 5.52
C TYR A 184 27.24 0.75 4.96
N ARG A 185 28.49 1.24 5.03
CA ARG A 185 29.68 0.46 4.63
C ARG A 185 29.85 -0.80 5.47
N HIS A 186 29.64 -0.70 6.78
CA HIS A 186 29.72 -1.85 7.67
C HIS A 186 28.69 -2.93 7.31
N MET A 187 27.43 -2.53 7.05
CA MET A 187 26.36 -3.44 6.65
C MET A 187 26.59 -4.05 5.27
N GLN A 188 27.14 -3.29 4.33
CA GLN A 188 27.53 -3.82 3.01
C GLN A 188 28.64 -4.86 3.11
N ALA A 189 29.65 -4.63 3.98
CA ALA A 189 30.80 -5.52 4.12
C ALA A 189 30.49 -6.79 4.93
N LYS A 190 29.73 -6.69 6.02
CA LYS A 190 29.53 -7.80 6.98
C LYS A 190 28.18 -8.52 6.87
N GLY A 191 27.26 -8.02 6.03
CA GLY A 191 26.06 -8.74 5.59
C GLY A 191 24.94 -8.96 6.61
N VAL A 192 25.22 -9.16 7.90
CA VAL A 192 24.22 -9.44 8.96
C VAL A 192 24.86 -9.19 10.34
N LEU A 193 24.82 -7.97 10.90
CA LEU A 193 25.35 -7.77 12.27
C LEU A 193 24.62 -6.73 13.15
N LEU A 194 23.45 -6.23 12.74
CA LEU A 194 22.66 -5.28 13.55
C LEU A 194 21.32 -5.84 14.01
N THR A 195 21.10 -7.14 13.86
CA THR A 195 19.93 -7.81 14.44
C THR A 195 20.30 -8.35 15.80
N ASP A 196 19.48 -7.97 16.78
CA ASP A 196 19.43 -8.51 18.12
C ASP A 196 19.58 -10.03 18.14
N GLY A 197 20.19 -10.56 19.20
CA GLY A 197 20.75 -11.91 19.30
C GLY A 197 19.74 -13.07 19.30
N SER A 198 18.72 -13.09 18.46
CA SER A 198 17.62 -14.07 18.50
C SER A 198 17.59 -15.10 17.37
N GLU A 199 18.55 -15.13 16.41
CA GLU A 199 18.62 -16.21 15.41
C GLU A 199 20.05 -16.66 15.11
N LYS A 200 20.78 -17.09 16.15
CA LYS A 200 21.82 -18.11 15.95
C LYS A 200 21.13 -19.46 16.00
N ASP A 201 20.68 -19.95 14.86
CA ASP A 201 20.72 -21.37 14.46
C ASP A 201 19.81 -21.64 13.27
N LYS A 202 20.41 -21.65 12.07
CA LYS A 202 20.15 -22.62 11.00
C LYS A 202 21.04 -22.31 9.80
N LYS A 203 22.17 -23.03 9.73
CA LYS A 203 22.90 -23.25 8.46
C LYS A 203 21.97 -24.00 7.51
N GLY A 204 21.43 -23.30 6.50
CA GLY A 204 20.70 -23.97 5.41
C GLY A 204 19.92 -23.03 4.50
N LYS A 205 20.39 -22.87 3.25
CA LYS A 205 19.68 -22.33 2.07
C LYS A 205 18.86 -21.04 2.29
N GLY A 206 19.52 -19.88 2.20
CA GLY A 206 18.86 -18.58 2.44
C GLY A 206 19.36 -17.36 1.64
N GLY A 207 20.16 -17.50 0.58
CA GLY A 207 20.82 -16.37 -0.09
C GLY A 207 19.91 -15.17 -0.42
N THR A 208 18.73 -15.41 -1.00
CA THR A 208 17.77 -14.34 -1.34
C THR A 208 17.08 -13.74 -0.11
N LYS A 209 16.84 -14.52 0.95
CA LYS A 209 16.24 -14.04 2.21
C LYS A 209 17.23 -13.20 3.01
N THR A 210 18.50 -13.60 3.05
CA THR A 210 19.58 -12.83 3.68
C THR A 210 19.79 -11.49 2.95
N LEU A 211 19.84 -11.50 1.61
CA LEU A 211 19.98 -10.28 0.79
C LEU A 211 18.80 -9.31 0.95
N MET A 212 17.56 -9.81 0.97
CA MET A 212 16.36 -8.99 1.21
C MET A 212 16.37 -8.37 2.61
N ASN A 213 16.88 -9.09 3.60
CA ASN A 213 17.07 -8.54 4.95
C ASN A 213 18.13 -7.42 4.93
N THR A 214 19.27 -7.61 4.25
CA THR A 214 20.29 -6.56 4.11
C THR A 214 19.74 -5.30 3.42
N ILE A 215 18.98 -5.44 2.32
CA ILE A 215 18.34 -4.29 1.65
C ILE A 215 17.42 -3.54 2.60
N MET A 216 16.63 -4.26 3.41
CA MET A 216 15.77 -3.64 4.41
C MET A 216 16.56 -2.85 5.45
N GLN A 217 17.67 -3.40 5.94
CA GLN A 217 18.52 -2.70 6.91
C GLN A 217 19.22 -1.47 6.29
N LEU A 218 19.72 -1.57 5.06
CA LEU A 218 20.28 -0.42 4.34
C LEU A 218 19.24 0.69 4.14
N ARG A 219 17.98 0.33 3.84
CA ARG A 219 16.87 1.29 3.78
C ARG A 219 16.61 1.97 5.12
N LYS A 220 16.66 1.23 6.23
CA LYS A 220 16.54 1.81 7.58
C LYS A 220 17.67 2.81 7.85
N ILE A 221 18.93 2.45 7.59
CA ILE A 221 20.09 3.35 7.76
C ILE A 221 19.90 4.64 6.94
N CYS A 222 19.51 4.51 5.67
CA CYS A 222 19.27 5.66 4.79
C CYS A 222 18.06 6.52 5.21
N ASN A 223 17.11 5.97 5.97
CA ASN A 223 16.02 6.74 6.55
C ASN A 223 16.49 7.45 7.82
N HIS A 224 16.97 6.70 8.81
CA HIS A 224 17.56 7.23 10.03
C HIS A 224 18.41 6.17 10.76
N PRO A 225 19.61 6.46 11.26
CA PRO A 225 20.41 5.50 12.05
C PRO A 225 19.70 4.97 13.30
N TYR A 226 18.96 5.83 14.01
CA TYR A 226 18.24 5.47 15.24
C TYR A 226 17.00 4.59 15.01
N MET A 227 16.73 4.18 13.76
CA MET A 227 15.82 3.05 13.53
C MET A 227 16.37 1.72 14.10
N PHE A 228 17.64 1.70 14.50
CA PHE A 228 18.27 0.65 15.27
C PHE A 228 18.46 1.16 16.70
N GLN A 229 17.62 0.65 17.61
CA GLN A 229 17.55 1.14 18.99
C GLN A 229 18.89 1.07 19.74
N HIS A 230 19.64 -0.03 19.59
CA HIS A 230 20.98 -0.16 20.20
C HIS A 230 21.99 0.91 19.73
N ILE A 231 21.83 1.43 18.51
CA ILE A 231 22.67 2.53 18.01
C ILE A 231 22.27 3.83 18.71
N GLU A 232 20.97 4.06 18.87
CA GLU A 232 20.45 5.23 19.58
C GLU A 232 20.86 5.23 21.06
N GLU A 233 20.67 4.10 21.74
CA GLU A 233 21.04 3.92 23.15
C GLU A 233 22.54 4.16 23.37
N SER A 234 23.40 3.52 22.56
CA SER A 234 24.85 3.72 22.66
C SER A 234 25.28 5.16 22.40
N PHE A 235 24.61 5.86 21.46
CA PHE A 235 24.91 7.26 21.19
C PHE A 235 24.37 8.20 22.27
N SER A 236 23.19 7.88 22.81
CA SER A 236 22.58 8.56 23.96
C SER A 236 23.49 8.49 25.18
N GLU A 237 24.00 7.32 25.51
CA GLU A 237 24.97 7.11 26.61
C GLU A 237 26.25 7.92 26.38
N HIS A 238 26.80 7.88 25.17
CA HIS A 238 28.02 8.62 24.84
C HIS A 238 27.86 10.14 24.99
N LEU A 239 26.69 10.67 24.65
CA LEU A 239 26.36 12.10 24.76
C LEU A 239 25.86 12.50 26.16
N GLY A 240 25.70 11.55 27.08
CA GLY A 240 25.21 11.82 28.44
C GLY A 240 23.72 12.09 28.53
N PHE A 241 22.92 11.69 27.53
CA PHE A 241 21.46 11.78 27.59
C PHE A 241 20.88 10.70 28.51
N THR A 242 20.02 11.10 29.44
CA THR A 242 19.28 10.19 30.32
C THR A 242 18.06 9.63 29.59
N GLY A 243 17.94 8.30 29.48
CA GLY A 243 16.74 7.63 28.95
C GLY A 243 16.89 6.98 27.57
N GLY A 244 18.11 6.92 27.01
CA GLY A 244 18.40 6.14 25.80
C GLY A 244 17.87 6.72 24.49
N ILE A 245 17.32 7.95 24.52
CA ILE A 245 16.72 8.62 23.36
C ILE A 245 17.53 9.87 23.05
N VAL A 246 17.98 9.99 21.79
CA VAL A 246 18.76 11.14 21.35
C VAL A 246 17.82 12.26 20.92
N GLN A 247 18.00 13.46 21.49
CA GLN A 247 17.15 14.61 21.21
C GLN A 247 17.94 15.77 20.62
N GLY A 248 17.21 16.71 20.02
CA GLY A 248 17.75 17.99 19.59
C GLY A 248 18.63 17.92 18.35
N LEU A 249 19.81 18.54 18.45
CA LEU A 249 20.72 18.72 17.31
C LEU A 249 21.27 17.39 16.79
N ASP A 250 21.59 16.48 17.70
CA ASP A 250 22.18 15.18 17.37
C ASP A 250 21.19 14.24 16.69
N LEU A 251 19.89 14.40 16.98
CA LEU A 251 18.81 13.68 16.31
C LEU A 251 18.83 13.94 14.81
N TYR A 252 18.66 15.20 14.39
CA TYR A 252 18.51 15.48 12.96
C TYR A 252 19.85 15.48 12.20
N ARG A 253 20.99 15.72 12.87
CA ARG A 253 22.32 15.61 12.26
C ARG A 253 22.75 14.17 11.99
N ALA A 254 22.16 13.19 12.70
CA ALA A 254 22.43 11.79 12.45
C ALA A 254 21.94 11.32 11.07
N SER A 255 21.03 12.04 10.40
CA SER A 255 20.51 11.66 9.08
C SER A 255 20.50 12.84 8.11
N GLY A 256 21.12 12.68 6.94
CA GLY A 256 21.14 13.73 5.91
C GLY A 256 19.74 14.11 5.39
N LYS A 257 18.77 13.19 5.47
CA LYS A 257 17.36 13.50 5.16
C LYS A 257 16.75 14.43 6.20
N PHE A 258 17.03 14.22 7.48
CA PHE A 258 16.52 15.05 8.56
C PHE A 258 17.23 16.41 8.57
N GLU A 259 18.52 16.46 8.25
CA GLU A 259 19.23 17.72 8.03
C GLU A 259 18.59 18.54 6.89
N LEU A 260 18.24 17.91 5.78
CA LEU A 260 17.54 18.58 4.69
C LEU A 260 16.13 19.01 5.12
N LEU A 261 15.40 18.16 5.84
CA LEU A 261 14.08 18.47 6.38
C LEU A 261 14.12 19.69 7.31
N ASP A 262 15.18 19.81 8.11
CA ASP A 262 15.46 20.92 9.02
C ASP A 262 15.71 22.23 8.30
N ARG A 263 16.26 22.18 7.08
CA ARG A 263 16.43 23.37 6.23
C ARG A 263 15.14 23.79 5.50
N ILE A 264 14.25 22.84 5.22
CA ILE A 264 13.04 23.05 4.39
C ILE A 264 11.82 23.41 5.23
N LEU A 265 11.50 22.64 6.28
CA LEU A 265 10.25 22.82 7.04
C LEU A 265 10.10 24.19 7.69
N PRO A 266 11.14 24.81 8.29
CA PRO A 266 11.01 26.16 8.83
C PRO A 266 10.62 27.19 7.78
N LYS A 267 11.14 27.07 6.55
CA LYS A 267 10.80 27.97 5.42
C LYS A 267 9.35 27.79 5.01
N LEU A 268 8.88 26.55 4.91
CA LEU A 268 7.48 26.24 4.59
C LEU A 268 6.51 26.70 5.68
N ARG A 269 6.93 26.63 6.95
CA ARG A 269 6.15 27.19 8.08
C ARG A 269 6.08 28.72 8.00
N ALA A 270 7.19 29.38 7.69
CA ALA A 270 7.23 30.84 7.55
C ALA A 270 6.31 31.34 6.42
N THR A 271 6.15 30.55 5.35
CA THR A 271 5.22 30.85 4.24
C THR A 271 3.83 30.20 4.42
N ASN A 272 3.53 29.64 5.59
CA ASN A 272 2.24 29.04 5.94
C ASN A 272 1.75 27.93 4.99
N HIS A 273 2.66 27.09 4.48
CA HIS A 273 2.29 25.90 3.73
C HIS A 273 1.99 24.72 4.64
N LYS A 274 0.97 23.93 4.25
CA LYS A 274 0.70 22.62 4.86
C LYS A 274 1.52 21.56 4.16
N VAL A 275 2.11 20.65 4.93
CA VAL A 275 3.01 19.60 4.42
C VAL A 275 2.41 18.24 4.75
N LEU A 276 2.38 17.35 3.75
CA LEU A 276 2.03 15.95 3.91
C LEU A 276 3.28 15.10 3.71
N LEU A 277 3.67 14.37 4.76
CA LEU A 277 4.85 13.49 4.74
C LEU A 277 4.40 12.03 4.72
N PHE A 278 4.88 11.27 3.74
CA PHE A 278 4.61 9.85 3.63
C PHE A 278 5.80 9.04 4.16
N CYS A 279 5.54 8.15 5.11
CA CYS A 279 6.53 7.24 5.65
C CYS A 279 6.09 5.79 5.47
N GLN A 280 7.06 4.94 5.13
CA GLN A 280 6.80 3.52 4.95
C GLN A 280 6.90 2.72 6.25
N MET A 281 7.75 3.17 7.18
CA MET A 281 8.05 2.47 8.43
C MET A 281 7.51 3.28 9.61
N THR A 282 6.72 2.66 10.49
CA THR A 282 6.13 3.31 11.66
C THR A 282 7.19 3.78 12.67
N SER A 283 8.30 3.05 12.80
CA SER A 283 9.41 3.48 13.65
C SER A 283 10.06 4.79 13.19
N LEU A 284 10.10 5.05 11.87
CA LEU A 284 10.54 6.34 11.36
C LEU A 284 9.56 7.46 11.72
N MET A 285 8.26 7.16 11.82
CA MET A 285 7.26 8.13 12.24
C MET A 285 7.52 8.56 13.67
N THR A 286 7.83 7.64 14.58
CA THR A 286 8.20 7.97 15.97
C THR A 286 9.41 8.92 16.04
N ILE A 287 10.49 8.64 15.30
CA ILE A 287 11.67 9.53 15.23
C ILE A 287 11.29 10.93 14.69
N MET A 288 10.37 11.00 13.72
CA MET A 288 9.87 12.29 13.23
C MET A 288 9.04 13.03 14.30
N GLU A 289 8.28 12.33 15.13
CA GLU A 289 7.54 12.94 16.24
C GLU A 289 8.49 13.60 17.24
N ASP A 290 9.59 12.94 17.60
CA ASP A 290 10.63 13.50 18.47
C ASP A 290 11.25 14.76 17.85
N TYR A 291 11.54 14.72 16.55
CA TYR A 291 12.03 15.88 15.81
C TYR A 291 11.01 17.03 15.75
N PHE A 292 9.73 16.74 15.51
CA PHE A 292 8.67 17.75 15.50
C PHE A 292 8.43 18.36 16.87
N ALA A 293 8.49 17.55 17.94
CA ALA A 293 8.43 18.02 19.32
C ALA A 293 9.60 18.97 19.60
N TYR A 294 10.82 18.60 19.24
CA TYR A 294 12.01 19.45 19.39
C TYR A 294 11.88 20.79 18.65
N ARG A 295 11.40 20.80 17.41
CA ARG A 295 11.20 22.03 16.62
C ARG A 295 9.89 22.77 16.92
N GLY A 296 9.06 22.25 17.82
CA GLY A 296 7.75 22.82 18.14
C GLY A 296 6.81 22.91 16.92
N PHE A 297 6.84 21.91 16.05
CA PHE A 297 5.90 21.79 14.93
C PHE A 297 4.62 21.07 15.39
N LYS A 298 3.46 21.64 15.07
CA LYS A 298 2.18 20.96 15.25
C LYS A 298 2.00 19.95 14.12
N TYR A 299 1.65 18.71 14.44
CA TYR A 299 1.46 17.66 13.46
C TYR A 299 0.28 16.75 13.84
N LEU A 300 -0.15 15.92 12.88
CA LEU A 300 -1.08 14.82 13.09
C LEU A 300 -0.45 13.54 12.53
N ARG A 301 -0.60 12.44 13.26
CA ARG A 301 -0.10 11.11 12.88
C ARG A 301 -1.27 10.21 12.47
N LEU A 302 -1.12 9.56 11.32
CA LEU A 302 -2.06 8.56 10.81
C LEU A 302 -1.29 7.31 10.40
N ASP A 303 -1.53 6.19 11.06
CA ASP A 303 -0.96 4.88 10.73
C ASP A 303 -2.01 3.75 10.83
N GLY A 304 -1.58 2.51 10.60
CA GLY A 304 -2.46 1.34 10.57
C GLY A 304 -2.97 0.87 11.93
N GLU A 305 -2.43 1.39 13.03
CA GLU A 305 -2.90 1.07 14.40
C GLU A 305 -4.05 1.99 14.82
N TRP A 306 -4.30 3.05 14.06
CA TRP A 306 -5.43 3.93 14.29
C TRP A 306 -6.76 3.17 14.15
N SER A 307 -7.48 3.04 15.26
CA SER A 307 -8.82 2.47 15.29
C SER A 307 -9.86 3.59 15.11
N PRO A 308 -10.77 3.50 14.11
CA PRO A 308 -11.87 4.43 14.01
C PRO A 308 -12.87 4.14 15.12
N GLY A 309 -12.77 4.84 16.26
CA GLY A 309 -13.71 4.70 17.37
C GLY A 309 -13.17 4.84 18.79
N ARG A 310 -12.09 5.60 19.00
CA ARG A 310 -11.95 6.38 20.25
C ARG A 310 -12.27 7.83 19.93
#